data_AF-H2C0U3-F1
#
_entry.id   AF-H2C0U3-F1
#
_cell.length_a   1.000
_cell.length_b   1.000
_cell.length_c   1.000
_cell.angle_alpha   90.00
_cell.angle_beta   90.00
_cell.angle_gamma   90.00
#
_symmetry.space_group_name_H-M   'P 1'
#
loop_
_entity.id
_entity.type
_entity.pdbx_description
1 polymer ?
#
loop_
_entity_poly.entity_id
_entity_poly.type
_entity_poly.pdbx_seq_one_letter_code
_entity_poly.pdbx_strand_id
1 'polypeptide(L)'
;MKTLKRTVKLEGDFLNEWKYRVLREVEEHQRKFVNEMIEVILSKRLQTTRKKLHERFYNHYKEKYPFLPSRVIEGAYVVAGRIVKSFRERKKKGLTRKDKPEYKRVMITIPNMVNWRFNKVSVNVLT
;
A
#
# COMPACT_ATOMS: atom_id res chain seq x y z
N MET A 1 30.27 6.84 -12.89
CA MET A 1 30.05 5.37 -12.88
C MET A 1 28.65 5.08 -13.39
N LYS A 2 28.49 4.27 -14.45
CA LYS A 2 27.17 3.84 -14.97
C LYS A 2 26.64 2.72 -14.07
N THR A 3 25.53 2.96 -13.37
CA THR A 3 24.86 1.92 -12.57
C THR A 3 24.23 0.88 -13.50
N LEU A 4 24.77 -0.34 -13.49
CA LEU A 4 24.17 -1.47 -14.19
C LEU A 4 22.83 -1.85 -13.53
N LYS A 5 21.72 -1.63 -14.23
CA LYS A 5 20.42 -2.22 -13.87
C LYS A 5 20.44 -3.70 -14.27
N ARG A 6 20.93 -4.57 -13.40
CA ARG A 6 20.74 -6.01 -13.57
C ARG A 6 19.31 -6.36 -13.18
N THR A 7 18.55 -6.92 -14.12
CA THR A 7 17.29 -7.61 -13.81
C THR A 7 17.68 -8.92 -13.13
N VAL A 8 17.59 -8.98 -11.80
CA VAL A 8 17.85 -10.21 -11.05
C VAL A 8 16.58 -11.05 -11.10
N LYS A 9 16.63 -12.18 -11.82
CA LYS A 9 15.60 -13.20 -11.75
C LYS A 9 15.74 -13.89 -10.39
N LEU A 10 14.96 -13.45 -9.42
CA LEU A 10 14.86 -14.14 -8.13
C LEU A 10 14.08 -15.43 -8.38
N GLU A 11 14.77 -16.56 -8.31
CA GLU A 11 14.12 -17.87 -8.21
C GLU A 11 13.46 -17.96 -6.83
N GLY A 12 12.17 -17.63 -6.77
CA GLY A 12 11.35 -17.92 -5.61
C GLY A 12 10.77 -19.32 -5.75
N ASP A 13 10.63 -20.04 -4.65
CA ASP A 13 9.81 -21.26 -4.61
C ASP A 13 8.46 -20.98 -5.27
N PHE A 14 7.94 -21.95 -6.03
CA PHE A 14 6.57 -21.90 -6.49
C PHE A 14 5.64 -21.53 -5.33
N LEU A 15 4.75 -20.57 -5.57
CA LEU A 15 3.70 -20.21 -4.61
C LEU A 15 2.77 -21.42 -4.48
N ASN A 16 3.06 -22.29 -3.51
CA ASN A 16 2.10 -23.32 -3.13
C ASN A 16 0.81 -22.66 -2.63
N GLU A 17 -0.28 -23.41 -2.63
CA GLU A 17 -1.61 -22.87 -2.35
C GLU A 17 -1.68 -22.14 -1.00
N TRP A 18 -0.98 -22.65 0.02
CA TRP A 18 -0.91 -22.04 1.33
C TRP A 18 -0.21 -20.67 1.29
N LYS A 19 0.98 -20.56 0.69
CA LYS A 19 1.70 -19.28 0.53
C LYS A 19 0.85 -18.27 -0.24
N TYR A 20 0.17 -18.72 -1.31
CA TYR A 20 -0.74 -17.86 -2.08
C TYR A 20 -1.90 -17.33 -1.23
N ARG A 21 -2.56 -18.19 -0.44
CA ARG A 21 -3.67 -17.79 0.44
C ARG A 21 -3.23 -16.74 1.46
N VAL A 22 -2.08 -16.93 2.11
CA VAL A 22 -1.54 -15.95 3.07
C VAL A 22 -1.27 -14.59 2.40
N LEU A 23 -0.64 -14.58 1.22
CA LEU A 23 -0.37 -13.34 0.50
C LEU A 23 -1.67 -12.65 0.05
N ARG A 24 -2.69 -13.43 -0.35
CA ARG A 24 -4.02 -12.93 -0.69
C ARG A 24 -4.71 -12.27 0.49
N GLU A 25 -4.62 -12.88 1.66
CA GLU A 25 -5.15 -12.29 2.89
C GLU A 25 -4.48 -10.93 3.19
N VAL A 26 -3.15 -10.83 3.04
CA VAL A 26 -2.43 -9.57 3.19
C VAL A 26 -2.86 -8.54 2.13
N GLU A 27 -3.03 -8.96 0.86
CA GLU A 27 -3.51 -8.09 -0.23
C GLU A 27 -4.90 -7.52 0.09
N GLU A 28 -5.79 -8.33 0.62
CA GLU A 28 -7.16 -7.95 0.96
C GLU A 28 -7.20 -6.98 2.14
N HIS A 29 -6.41 -7.22 3.19
CA HIS A 29 -6.24 -6.27 4.29
C HIS A 29 -5.64 -4.95 3.81
N GLN A 30 -4.61 -4.99 2.96
CA GLN A 30 -4.00 -3.80 2.38
C GLN A 30 -5.02 -2.98 1.59
N ARG A 31 -5.85 -3.63 0.76
CA ARG A 31 -6.92 -2.97 0.01
C ARG A 31 -7.90 -2.27 0.93
N LYS A 32 -8.37 -2.98 1.94
CA LYS A 32 -9.35 -2.50 2.91
C LYS A 32 -8.80 -1.28 3.65
N PHE A 33 -7.62 -1.41 4.25
CA PHE A 33 -7.01 -0.36 5.07
C PHE A 33 -6.74 0.89 4.26
N VAL A 34 -6.17 0.77 3.06
CA VAL A 34 -5.87 1.93 2.23
C VAL A 34 -7.15 2.72 1.88
N ASN A 35 -8.24 2.03 1.51
CA ASN A 35 -9.49 2.72 1.17
C ASN A 35 -10.16 3.37 2.39
N GLU A 36 -10.19 2.69 3.53
CA GLU A 36 -10.69 3.27 4.80
C GLU A 36 -9.86 4.50 5.20
N MET A 37 -8.53 4.41 5.11
CA MET A 37 -7.64 5.53 5.43
C MET A 37 -7.81 6.70 4.47
N ILE A 38 -8.00 6.46 3.16
CA ILE A 38 -8.32 7.51 2.17
C ILE A 38 -9.57 8.27 2.60
N GLU A 39 -10.62 7.55 2.98
CA GLU A 39 -11.89 8.13 3.40
C GLU A 39 -11.74 8.98 4.66
N VAL A 40 -11.01 8.49 5.66
CA VAL A 40 -10.71 9.24 6.89
C VAL A 40 -9.87 10.49 6.60
N ILE A 41 -8.84 10.38 5.74
CA ILE A 41 -7.99 11.53 5.38
C ILE A 41 -8.80 12.62 4.67
N LEU A 42 -9.70 12.25 3.77
CA LEU A 42 -10.53 13.20 3.02
C LEU A 42 -11.59 13.84 3.90
N SER A 43 -12.37 13.04 4.64
CA SER A 43 -13.45 13.53 5.51
C SER A 43 -12.92 14.45 6.60
N LYS A 44 -11.81 14.08 7.26
CA LYS A 44 -11.21 14.88 8.35
C LYS A 44 -10.16 15.88 7.88
N ARG A 45 -9.99 16.05 6.56
CA ARG A 45 -8.99 16.95 5.95
C ARG A 45 -7.57 16.79 6.52
N LEU A 46 -7.16 15.55 6.78
CA LEU A 46 -5.87 15.28 7.42
C LEU A 46 -4.67 15.68 6.53
N GLN A 47 -3.57 16.02 7.20
CA GLN A 47 -2.25 16.15 6.55
C GLN A 47 -1.74 14.78 6.12
N THR A 48 -1.11 14.71 4.94
CA THR A 48 -0.61 13.46 4.35
C THR A 48 0.86 13.18 4.68
N THR A 49 1.41 13.80 5.74
CA THR A 49 2.79 13.55 6.19
C THR A 49 2.88 12.21 6.92
N ARG A 50 3.97 11.45 6.72
CA ARG A 50 4.12 10.11 7.32
C ARG A 50 3.90 10.13 8.83
N LYS A 51 4.47 11.12 9.53
CA LYS A 51 4.33 11.29 10.98
C LYS A 51 2.86 11.42 11.39
N LYS A 52 2.09 12.30 10.75
CA LYS A 52 0.68 12.53 11.08
C LYS A 52 -0.21 11.34 10.77
N LEU A 53 0.07 10.62 9.68
CA LEU A 53 -0.67 9.41 9.34
C LEU A 53 -0.34 8.26 10.31
N HIS A 54 0.92 8.14 10.74
CA HIS A 54 1.32 7.16 11.76
C HIS A 54 0.62 7.42 13.09
N GLU A 55 0.71 8.65 13.62
CA GLU A 55 0.01 9.08 14.85
C GLU A 55 -1.50 8.78 14.78
N ARG A 56 -2.10 8.97 13.59
CA ARG A 56 -3.54 8.75 13.40
C ARG A 56 -3.94 7.29 13.33
N PHE A 57 -3.18 6.46 12.63
CA PHE A 57 -3.65 5.15 12.19
C PHE A 57 -2.95 3.97 12.86
N TYR A 58 -1.69 4.10 13.25
CA TYR A 58 -0.89 2.94 13.64
C TYR A 58 -1.49 2.17 14.81
N ASN A 59 -1.72 2.84 15.95
CA ASN A 59 -2.26 2.19 17.15
C ASN A 59 -3.66 1.62 16.89
N HIS A 60 -4.54 2.39 16.25
CA HIS A 60 -5.91 1.96 15.95
C HIS A 60 -5.96 0.65 15.15
N TYR A 61 -5.16 0.53 14.10
CA TYR A 61 -5.13 -0.69 13.29
C TYR A 61 -4.32 -1.81 13.97
N LYS A 62 -3.29 -1.48 14.75
CA LYS A 62 -2.48 -2.50 15.43
C LYS A 62 -3.25 -3.18 16.56
N GLU A 63 -4.05 -2.43 17.31
CA GLU A 63 -4.97 -2.95 18.33
C GLU A 63 -6.06 -3.84 17.70
N LYS A 64 -6.62 -3.40 16.56
CA LYS A 64 -7.68 -4.15 15.87
C LYS A 64 -7.17 -5.40 15.13
N TYR A 65 -5.93 -5.38 14.67
CA TYR A 65 -5.32 -6.45 13.89
C TYR A 65 -3.93 -6.81 14.45
N PRO A 66 -3.85 -7.36 15.68
CA PRO A 66 -2.58 -7.63 16.34
C PRO A 66 -1.75 -8.69 15.60
N PHE A 67 -2.41 -9.62 14.89
CA PHE A 67 -1.79 -10.67 14.08
C PHE A 67 -1.11 -10.15 12.81
N LEU A 68 -1.44 -8.93 12.33
CA LEU A 68 -0.81 -8.39 11.13
C LEU A 68 0.59 -7.81 11.44
N PRO A 69 1.57 -8.05 10.56
CA PRO A 69 2.87 -7.39 10.66
C PRO A 69 2.71 -5.87 10.60
N SER A 70 3.39 -5.15 11.50
CA SER A 70 3.31 -3.68 11.59
C SER A 70 3.58 -2.99 10.25
N ARG A 71 4.49 -3.55 9.44
CA ARG A 71 4.83 -3.01 8.12
C ARG A 71 3.68 -3.00 7.12
N VAL A 72 2.69 -3.88 7.25
CA VAL A 72 1.48 -3.86 6.41
C VAL A 72 0.67 -2.60 6.72
N ILE A 73 0.44 -2.33 8.01
CA ILE A 73 -0.25 -1.11 8.47
C ILE A 73 0.53 0.13 8.05
N GLU A 74 1.86 0.14 8.23
CA GLU A 74 2.69 1.26 7.82
C GLU A 74 2.65 1.51 6.31
N GLY A 75 2.71 0.44 5.53
CA GLY A 75 2.55 0.48 4.09
C GLY A 75 1.22 1.09 3.68
N ALA A 76 0.14 0.67 4.34
CA ALA A 76 -1.21 1.12 4.02
C ALA A 76 -1.36 2.64 4.18
N TYR A 77 -0.96 3.22 5.32
CA TYR A 77 -1.11 4.66 5.51
C TYR A 77 -0.16 5.48 4.62
N VAL A 78 1.03 4.96 4.29
CA VAL A 78 1.95 5.61 3.33
C VAL A 78 1.32 5.65 1.93
N VAL A 79 0.74 4.54 1.48
CA VAL A 79 0.06 4.44 0.19
C VAL A 79 -1.17 5.34 0.16
N ALA A 80 -2.01 5.32 1.20
CA ALA A 80 -3.17 6.20 1.32
C ALA A 80 -2.78 7.68 1.24
N GLY A 81 -1.73 8.08 1.98
CA GLY A 81 -1.20 9.45 1.94
C GLY A 81 -0.73 9.87 0.54
N ARG A 82 -0.02 8.99 -0.18
CA ARG A 82 0.42 9.24 -1.56
C ARG A 82 -0.74 9.41 -2.53
N ILE A 83 -1.75 8.52 -2.44
CA ILE A 83 -2.95 8.58 -3.27
C ILE A 83 -3.71 9.87 -3.05
N VAL A 84 -3.97 10.25 -1.79
CA VAL A 84 -4.69 11.47 -1.46
C VAL A 84 -3.90 12.71 -1.90
N LYS A 85 -2.58 12.74 -1.69
CA LYS A 85 -1.73 13.85 -2.15
C LYS A 85 -1.84 14.04 -3.65
N SER A 86 -1.63 12.97 -4.43
CA SER A 86 -1.75 13.01 -5.90
C SER A 86 -3.15 13.41 -6.35
N PHE A 87 -4.19 12.91 -5.69
CA PHE A 87 -5.57 13.27 -5.98
C PHE A 87 -5.85 14.76 -5.75
N ARG A 88 -5.41 15.32 -4.62
CA ARG A 88 -5.56 16.77 -4.31
C ARG A 88 -4.86 17.63 -5.37
N GLU A 89 -3.64 17.27 -5.77
CA GLU A 89 -2.88 17.97 -6.82
C GLU A 89 -3.60 17.92 -8.17
N ARG A 90 -4.11 16.75 -8.57
CA ARG A 90 -4.85 16.59 -9.83
C ARG A 90 -6.19 17.33 -9.82
N LYS A 91 -6.92 17.32 -8.69
CA LYS A 91 -8.19 18.03 -8.54
C LYS A 91 -7.99 19.55 -8.62
N LYS A 92 -6.93 20.08 -7.99
CA LYS A 92 -6.56 21.50 -8.11
C LYS A 92 -6.28 21.92 -9.57
N LYS A 93 -5.74 21.01 -10.39
CA LYS A 93 -5.47 21.22 -11.82
C LYS A 93 -6.67 20.92 -12.74
N GLY A 94 -7.83 20.54 -12.20
CA GLY A 94 -8.99 20.12 -13.01
C GLY A 94 -8.79 18.81 -13.78
N LEU A 95 -7.75 18.02 -13.47
CA LEU A 95 -7.37 16.80 -14.20
C LEU A 95 -8.13 15.53 -13.75
N THR A 96 -9.16 15.70 -12.91
CA THR A 96 -10.03 14.62 -12.46
C THR A 96 -11.43 15.16 -12.20
N ARG A 97 -12.43 14.46 -12.74
CA ARG A 97 -13.86 14.69 -12.44
C ARG A 97 -14.36 13.84 -11.27
N LYS A 98 -13.54 12.93 -10.75
CA LYS A 98 -13.90 12.05 -9.63
C LYS A 98 -13.96 12.84 -8.32
N ASP A 99 -14.93 12.50 -7.49
CA ASP A 99 -15.08 13.08 -6.14
C ASP A 99 -14.05 12.55 -5.15
N LYS A 100 -13.67 11.27 -5.29
CA LYS A 100 -12.67 10.60 -4.46
C LYS A 100 -11.76 9.65 -5.27
N PRO A 101 -10.51 9.42 -4.83
CA PRO A 101 -9.67 8.37 -5.37
C PRO A 101 -10.02 7.01 -4.77
N GLU A 102 -9.64 5.95 -5.45
CA GLU A 102 -9.90 4.55 -5.03
C GLU A 102 -8.66 3.71 -5.26
N TYR A 103 -8.37 2.81 -4.30
CA TYR A 103 -7.26 1.88 -4.40
C TYR A 103 -7.73 0.52 -4.91
N LYS A 104 -7.78 0.37 -6.25
CA LYS A 104 -8.30 -0.84 -6.94
C LYS A 104 -7.24 -1.92 -7.19
N ARG A 105 -6.06 -1.51 -7.69
CA ARG A 105 -4.96 -2.42 -8.03
C ARG A 105 -3.96 -2.43 -6.88
N VAL A 106 -4.07 -3.43 -6.01
CA VAL A 106 -3.26 -3.52 -4.81
C VAL A 106 -1.81 -3.80 -5.16
N MET A 107 -0.93 -3.15 -4.42
CA MET A 107 0.49 -3.38 -4.38
C MET A 107 0.84 -3.49 -2.91
N ILE A 108 1.45 -4.60 -2.50
CA ILE A 108 1.88 -4.74 -1.12
C ILE A 108 3.13 -3.85 -0.99
N THR A 109 2.95 -2.73 -0.30
CA THR A 109 4.01 -1.78 -0.02
C THR A 109 4.49 -2.04 1.40
N ILE A 110 5.77 -2.39 1.53
CA ILE A 110 6.46 -2.49 2.82
C ILE A 110 7.42 -1.30 2.87
N PRO A 111 7.22 -0.32 3.79
CA PRO A 111 8.09 0.85 3.86
C PRO A 111 9.55 0.45 4.03
N ASN A 112 10.46 1.18 3.38
CA ASN A 112 11.91 0.92 3.36
C ASN A 112 12.31 -0.46 2.77
N MET A 113 11.42 -1.11 2.02
CA MET A 113 11.70 -2.32 1.24
C MET A 113 11.16 -2.15 -0.19
N VAL A 114 11.46 -3.12 -1.05
CA VAL A 114 10.99 -3.13 -2.43
C VAL A 114 9.49 -3.45 -2.48
N ASN A 115 8.74 -2.83 -3.39
CA ASN A 115 7.31 -3.11 -3.53
C ASN A 115 7.10 -4.44 -4.24
N TRP A 116 6.09 -5.22 -3.82
CA TRP A 116 5.82 -6.53 -4.41
C TRP A 116 4.40 -6.63 -4.96
N ARG A 117 4.26 -7.44 -6.00
CA ARG A 117 2.98 -7.98 -6.50
C ARG A 117 3.15 -9.47 -6.68
N PHE A 118 2.06 -10.23 -6.64
CA PHE A 118 2.11 -11.67 -6.86
C PHE A 118 0.88 -12.14 -7.62
N ASN A 119 0.99 -13.31 -8.23
CA ASN A 119 -0.12 -14.06 -8.80
C ASN A 119 -0.03 -15.51 -8.29
N LYS A 120 -0.83 -16.43 -8.84
CA LYS A 120 -0.81 -17.85 -8.41
C LYS A 120 0.53 -18.57 -8.67
N VAL A 121 1.39 -18.00 -9.49
CA VAL A 121 2.58 -18.66 -10.05
C VAL A 121 3.86 -17.96 -9.61
N SER A 122 3.86 -16.63 -9.45
CA SER A 122 5.07 -15.85 -9.17
C SER A 122 4.86 -14.64 -8.27
N VAL A 123 5.93 -14.25 -7.57
CA VAL A 123 6.08 -12.96 -6.89
C VAL A 123 6.99 -12.07 -7.75
N ASN A 124 6.52 -10.87 -8.08
CA ASN A 124 7.23 -9.86 -8.84
C ASN A 124 7.66 -8.73 -7.91
N VAL A 125 8.96 -8.46 -7.92
CA VAL A 125 9.57 -7.34 -7.22
C VAL A 125 9.59 -6.13 -8.16
N LEU A 126 8.94 -5.04 -7.76
CA LEU A 126 8.85 -3.81 -8.53
C LEU A 126 9.91 -2.82 -8.02
N THR A 127 11.04 -2.77 -8.73
CA THR A 127 12.16 -1.84 -8.52
C THR A 127 11.94 -0.49 -9.19
#